data_AF-A0A1V5ZTQ2-F1
#
_entry.id   AF-A0A1V5ZTQ2-F1
#
_cell.length_a   1.000
_cell.length_b   1.000
_cell.length_c   1.000
_cell.angle_alpha   90.00
_cell.angle_beta   90.00
_cell.angle_gamma   90.00
#
_symmetry.space_group_name_H-M   'P 1'
#
loop_
_entity.id
_entity.type
_entity.pdbx_description
1 polymer ?
#
loop_
_entity_poly.entity_id
_entity_poly.type
_entity_poly.pdbx_seq_one_letter_code
_entity_poly.pdbx_strand_id
1 'polypeptide(L)'
;MQTRGSRRATATDPSAVKRAGDKDPKRPPAPERPAAGEIRPNRRDVFRVVAFSDCRAQSLDTVVEWLRQQKNRPDLAIYCGDDCSRFRPNRGTNFFEKIAKETRFGLAAVLGNDDDSSLRSSISGRKVFEVHSAPVKLGPLNLVGSEGAPKRPDVLPIGRLCYTEDQIERHLRTVLGRVEPGPIVIVSHSPPFGVLDWGVRFGAGNKGSIALRAGMKRTPTTKLVFCGHVHRMGGRAEVLDNALVVNAASHDSETEPIRLADVHLSNIERPQHDIVVQWHYLYPLADLRSICDIGVKAAERLTSAGITCVRDLASVAPQKLSQILGMQPNAVARFILLAKARITCNMIPRERFPSPPLPRIFLDIETDPSPKNDRYVWLIGCLEEPTGKFTQFLARTPNEMPKILRRFAKYCGTNAKAKFLAYSGSNFDRNKLVLHMKNARIAVPSSLERCVDLLHPIKRAVAVSTPSYRLKELAQAFGYVLRHDYLDGLQAAGCYENAFQNGRAVPGFLLEYNEDDVRALAHVVGRVEKITEGCAATEDGG
;
A
#
# COMPACT_ATOMS: atom_id res chain seq x y z
N MET A 1 -31.53 -1.67 74.87
CA MET A 1 -31.31 -1.30 76.28
C MET A 1 -30.77 0.12 76.32
N GLN A 2 -31.57 1.06 76.83
CA GLN A 2 -31.27 2.49 76.91
C GLN A 2 -30.28 2.79 78.06
N THR A 3 -29.47 3.85 77.92
CA THR A 3 -29.36 5.00 78.85
C THR A 3 -28.29 5.99 78.34
N ARG A 4 -28.69 7.25 78.05
CA ARG A 4 -28.32 8.53 78.74
C ARG A 4 -26.80 8.82 78.76
N GLY A 5 -26.23 9.92 78.27
CA GLY A 5 -26.71 11.30 78.10
C GLY A 5 -26.09 12.21 79.17
N SER A 6 -25.19 13.13 78.81
CA SER A 6 -24.91 14.39 79.56
C SER A 6 -23.90 15.30 78.84
N ARG A 7 -24.22 16.60 78.73
CA ARG A 7 -23.42 17.72 78.23
C ARG A 7 -22.94 18.60 79.40
N ARG A 8 -21.79 19.27 79.25
CA ARG A 8 -21.45 20.69 79.59
C ARG A 8 -19.90 20.84 79.53
N ALA A 9 -19.27 21.70 78.73
CA ALA A 9 -19.27 23.17 78.55
C ALA A 9 -18.21 23.91 79.39
N THR A 10 -17.69 25.02 78.83
CA THR A 10 -16.68 26.02 79.28
C THR A 10 -15.24 25.74 78.84
N ALA A 11 -14.62 26.45 77.87
CA ALA A 11 -14.30 27.89 77.68
C ALA A 11 -13.06 28.34 78.48
N THR A 12 -11.95 28.66 77.78
CA THR A 12 -11.24 29.96 77.73
C THR A 12 -9.80 29.80 77.21
N ASP A 13 -9.49 30.46 76.10
CA ASP A 13 -8.15 30.93 75.68
C ASP A 13 -7.85 32.25 76.44
N PRO A 14 -6.60 32.62 76.78
CA PRO A 14 -5.84 33.46 75.83
C PRO A 14 -4.30 33.39 75.90
N SER A 15 -3.70 33.70 74.75
CA SER A 15 -2.60 34.68 74.53
C SER A 15 -1.13 34.23 74.47
N ALA A 16 -0.52 34.79 73.41
CA ALA A 16 0.84 34.71 72.93
C ALA A 16 1.89 35.46 73.77
N VAL A 17 3.15 35.00 73.70
CA VAL A 17 4.34 35.85 73.87
C VAL A 17 5.44 35.43 72.89
N LYS A 18 5.94 36.41 72.12
CA LYS A 18 7.12 36.39 71.25
C LYS A 18 8.42 36.36 72.06
N ARG A 19 9.48 35.72 71.53
CA ARG A 19 10.87 36.21 71.61
C ARG A 19 11.76 35.56 70.53
N ALA A 20 12.42 36.39 69.73
CA ALA A 20 13.65 36.10 68.99
C ALA A 20 14.83 36.05 69.98
N GLY A 21 15.99 35.45 69.75
CA GLY A 21 16.58 34.66 68.68
C GLY A 21 18.02 34.34 69.12
N ASP A 22 18.67 33.32 68.56
CA ASP A 22 20.13 33.26 68.59
C ASP A 22 20.69 32.48 67.37
N LYS A 23 21.82 32.97 66.88
CA LYS A 23 22.65 32.49 65.75
C LYS A 23 23.50 31.29 66.26
N ASP A 24 24.12 30.37 65.53
CA ASP A 24 24.66 30.24 64.17
C ASP A 24 24.95 28.70 63.97
N PRO A 25 25.73 28.17 63.00
CA PRO A 25 25.20 27.46 61.83
C PRO A 25 25.67 26.00 61.65
N LYS A 26 25.12 25.36 60.60
CA LYS A 26 25.62 24.20 59.82
C LYS A 26 25.02 22.82 60.12
N ARG A 27 23.91 22.53 59.46
CA ARG A 27 23.83 21.37 58.54
C ARG A 27 22.81 21.68 57.44
N PRO A 28 23.13 21.51 56.15
CA PRO A 28 22.13 21.71 55.09
C PRO A 28 20.97 20.73 55.31
N PRO A 29 19.70 21.18 55.17
CA PRO A 29 18.56 20.27 55.17
C PRO A 29 18.71 19.29 54.01
N ALA A 30 18.33 18.03 54.26
CA ALA A 30 18.29 16.99 53.24
C ALA A 30 17.51 17.48 52.02
N PRO A 31 17.97 17.19 50.78
CA PRO A 31 17.22 17.57 49.60
C PRO A 31 15.83 16.93 49.67
N GLU A 32 14.82 17.79 49.52
CA GLU A 32 13.42 17.42 49.38
C GLU A 32 13.30 16.26 48.39
N ARG A 33 12.57 15.21 48.77
CA ARG A 33 12.16 14.17 47.81
C ARG A 33 11.36 14.88 46.70
N PRO A 34 11.77 14.81 45.43
CA PRO A 34 10.90 15.24 44.36
C PRO A 34 9.67 14.35 44.40
N ALA A 35 8.49 14.97 44.34
CA ALA A 35 7.23 14.31 44.04
C ALA A 35 7.42 13.36 42.86
N ALA A 36 6.67 12.25 42.85
CA ALA A 36 6.69 11.21 41.83
C ALA A 36 6.60 11.82 40.42
N GLY A 37 7.75 12.17 39.86
CA GLY A 37 7.91 12.49 38.47
C GLY A 37 7.79 11.18 37.74
N GLU A 38 6.85 11.12 36.79
CA GLU A 38 6.88 10.11 35.75
C GLU A 38 8.32 9.96 35.26
N ILE A 39 8.93 8.83 35.60
CA ILE A 39 10.14 8.37 34.96
C ILE A 39 9.71 8.10 33.52
N ARG A 40 9.84 9.10 32.65
CA ARG A 40 9.79 8.88 31.21
C ARG A 40 10.95 7.93 30.93
N PRO A 41 10.70 6.69 30.49
CA PRO A 41 11.76 5.72 30.28
C PRO A 41 12.80 6.33 29.36
N ASN A 42 14.05 6.20 29.76
CA ASN A 42 15.17 6.70 29.00
C ASN A 42 15.09 6.06 27.61
N ARG A 43 15.36 6.80 26.54
CA ARG A 43 15.15 6.35 25.14
C ARG A 43 15.98 5.12 24.72
N ARG A 44 16.70 4.50 25.66
CA ARG A 44 17.63 3.36 25.53
C ARG A 44 17.10 2.04 26.11
N ASP A 45 15.86 2.01 26.64
CA ASP A 45 15.27 0.81 27.27
C ASP A 45 14.44 -0.08 26.31
N VAL A 46 14.29 0.34 25.05
CA VAL A 46 13.47 -0.38 24.04
C VAL A 46 14.39 -1.10 23.06
N PHE A 47 14.32 -2.45 23.03
CA PHE A 47 15.04 -3.27 22.06
C PHE A 47 14.20 -3.41 20.78
N ARG A 48 14.73 -3.00 19.63
CA ARG A 48 13.97 -2.93 18.37
C ARG A 48 14.33 -4.06 17.42
N VAL A 49 13.36 -4.90 17.06
CA VAL A 49 13.51 -6.02 16.12
C VAL A 49 12.70 -5.74 14.86
N VAL A 50 13.31 -5.88 13.69
CA VAL A 50 12.60 -5.76 12.41
C VAL A 50 12.53 -7.14 11.75
N ALA A 51 11.33 -7.63 11.47
CA ALA A 51 11.11 -8.95 10.87
C ALA A 51 10.35 -8.87 9.55
N PHE A 52 10.74 -9.72 8.60
CA PHE A 52 10.09 -9.88 7.29
C PHE A 52 10.31 -11.30 6.78
N SER A 53 9.47 -11.74 5.85
CA SER A 53 9.49 -13.09 5.30
C SER A 53 8.91 -13.12 3.89
N ASP A 54 9.16 -14.23 3.18
CA ASP A 54 8.52 -14.53 1.91
C ASP A 54 8.75 -13.39 0.90
N CYS A 55 9.98 -12.86 0.85
CA CYS A 55 10.38 -11.88 -0.16
C CYS A 55 10.60 -12.64 -1.47
N ARG A 56 9.50 -13.02 -2.13
CA ARG A 56 9.52 -13.93 -3.29
C ARG A 56 10.09 -13.27 -4.53
N ALA A 57 9.60 -12.07 -4.83
CA ALA A 57 9.95 -11.36 -6.05
C ALA A 57 10.33 -9.88 -5.81
N GLN A 58 9.95 -9.32 -4.67
CA GLN A 58 10.22 -7.92 -4.32
C GLN A 58 11.72 -7.62 -4.23
N SER A 59 12.13 -6.39 -4.57
CA SER A 59 13.53 -5.95 -4.46
C SER A 59 13.97 -5.84 -3.00
N LEU A 60 15.03 -6.58 -2.65
CA LEU A 60 15.64 -6.57 -1.32
C LEU A 60 16.35 -5.23 -1.01
N ASP A 61 16.75 -4.45 -2.02
CA ASP A 61 17.32 -3.11 -1.79
C ASP A 61 16.30 -2.19 -1.09
N THR A 62 15.00 -2.37 -1.32
CA THR A 62 13.93 -1.63 -0.63
C THR A 62 14.03 -1.78 0.90
N VAL A 63 14.33 -2.98 1.38
CA VAL A 63 14.50 -3.26 2.83
C VAL A 63 15.77 -2.59 3.34
N VAL A 64 16.88 -2.71 2.60
CA VAL A 64 18.17 -2.11 2.96
C VAL A 64 18.06 -0.58 3.05
N GLU A 65 17.41 0.05 2.08
CA GLU A 65 17.18 1.49 2.04
C GLU A 65 16.30 1.95 3.19
N TRP A 66 15.19 1.26 3.45
CA TRP A 66 14.33 1.58 4.59
C TRP A 66 15.10 1.49 5.91
N LEU A 67 15.91 0.44 6.11
CA LEU A 67 16.75 0.29 7.31
C LEU A 67 17.77 1.43 7.44
N ARG A 68 18.41 1.83 6.35
CA ARG A 68 19.39 2.92 6.32
C ARG A 68 18.79 4.28 6.67
N GLN A 69 17.52 4.51 6.31
CA GLN A 69 16.80 5.75 6.59
C GLN A 69 16.31 5.86 8.04
N GLN A 70 16.42 4.80 8.84
CA GLN A 70 15.97 4.84 10.23
C GLN A 70 16.86 5.76 11.08
N LYS A 71 16.26 6.79 11.67
CA LYS A 71 16.93 7.72 12.59
C LYS A 71 17.64 6.99 13.74
N ASN A 72 16.99 5.95 14.27
CA ASN A 72 17.56 5.03 15.25
C ASN A 72 17.68 3.65 14.59
N ARG A 73 18.91 3.14 14.47
CA ARG A 73 19.15 1.80 13.92
C ARG A 73 18.43 0.73 14.75
N PRO A 74 17.70 -0.20 14.14
CA PRO A 74 17.18 -1.37 14.85
C PRO A 74 18.28 -2.20 15.48
N ASP A 75 17.96 -2.88 16.57
CA ASP A 75 18.91 -3.76 17.25
C ASP A 75 19.14 -5.05 16.45
N LEU A 76 18.09 -5.63 15.86
CA LEU A 76 18.14 -6.91 15.16
C LEU A 76 17.22 -6.91 13.94
N ALA A 77 17.65 -7.57 12.87
CA ALA A 77 16.78 -7.98 11.77
C ALA A 77 16.51 -9.49 11.81
N ILE A 78 15.33 -9.92 11.38
CA ILE A 78 14.93 -11.33 11.29
C ILE A 78 14.35 -11.62 9.90
N TYR A 79 14.83 -12.67 9.25
CA TYR A 79 14.25 -13.20 8.01
C TYR A 79 13.69 -14.60 8.21
N CYS A 80 12.38 -14.78 8.01
CA CYS A 80 11.72 -16.07 8.26
C CYS A 80 11.66 -17.00 7.05
N GLY A 81 12.50 -16.79 6.03
CA GLY A 81 12.72 -17.77 4.95
C GLY A 81 11.92 -17.54 3.67
N ASP A 82 12.11 -18.50 2.77
CA ASP A 82 11.74 -18.55 1.34
C ASP A 82 12.58 -17.61 0.45
N ASP A 83 13.03 -18.12 -0.71
CA ASP A 83 13.90 -17.44 -1.69
C ASP A 83 15.23 -16.92 -1.13
N CYS A 84 15.83 -17.66 -0.20
CA CYS A 84 17.14 -17.32 0.35
C CYS A 84 18.25 -17.27 -0.72
N SER A 85 18.07 -17.96 -1.85
CA SER A 85 18.99 -17.86 -3.00
C SER A 85 19.12 -16.44 -3.55
N ARG A 86 18.04 -15.63 -3.49
CA ARG A 86 18.03 -14.23 -3.96
C ARG A 86 18.91 -13.31 -3.11
N PHE A 87 19.25 -13.72 -1.89
CA PHE A 87 20.13 -12.94 -1.02
C PHE A 87 21.61 -13.07 -1.43
N ARG A 88 21.92 -14.03 -2.30
CA ARG A 88 23.25 -14.27 -2.90
C ARG A 88 23.14 -14.38 -4.42
N PRO A 89 22.69 -13.33 -5.14
CA PRO A 89 22.40 -13.43 -6.57
C PRO A 89 23.67 -13.59 -7.42
N ASN A 90 24.83 -13.18 -6.91
CA ASN A 90 26.14 -13.32 -7.55
C ASN A 90 27.27 -13.30 -6.51
N ARG A 91 28.49 -13.64 -6.92
CA ARG A 91 29.66 -13.76 -6.02
C ARG A 91 30.00 -12.48 -5.22
N GLY A 92 29.61 -11.31 -5.69
CA GLY A 92 29.94 -10.02 -5.04
C GLY A 92 28.82 -9.45 -4.17
N THR A 93 27.62 -10.01 -4.22
CA THR A 93 26.44 -9.44 -3.55
C THR A 93 25.98 -10.34 -2.41
N ASN A 94 25.89 -9.76 -1.21
CA ASN A 94 25.32 -10.40 -0.04
C ASN A 94 24.27 -9.52 0.61
N PHE A 95 22.99 -9.78 0.34
CA PHE A 95 21.91 -9.05 0.98
C PHE A 95 21.79 -9.36 2.46
N PHE A 96 22.18 -10.55 2.92
CA PHE A 96 22.22 -10.85 4.35
C PHE A 96 23.16 -9.88 5.08
N GLU A 97 24.37 -9.66 4.57
CA GLU A 97 25.32 -8.70 5.15
C GLU A 97 24.88 -7.25 4.97
N LYS A 98 24.30 -6.89 3.81
CA LYS A 98 23.76 -5.53 3.60
C LYS A 98 22.73 -5.18 4.67
N ILE A 99 21.81 -6.10 4.95
CA ILE A 99 20.78 -5.94 5.99
C ILE A 99 21.40 -5.94 7.39
N ALA A 100 22.26 -6.93 7.69
CA ALA A 100 22.92 -7.05 9.00
C ALA A 100 23.79 -5.83 9.36
N LYS A 101 24.34 -5.13 8.37
CA LYS A 101 25.13 -3.91 8.55
C LYS A 101 24.30 -2.72 9.05
N GLU A 102 23.02 -2.67 8.69
CA GLU A 102 22.12 -1.57 9.05
C GLU A 102 21.44 -1.78 10.42
N THR A 103 21.72 -2.92 11.09
CA THR A 103 21.28 -3.21 12.46
C THR A 103 22.45 -3.28 13.43
N ARG A 104 22.17 -3.22 14.74
CA ARG A 104 23.20 -3.23 15.78
C ARG A 104 23.87 -4.60 15.94
N PHE A 105 23.07 -5.63 16.16
CA PHE A 105 23.52 -7.00 16.42
C PHE A 105 23.63 -7.84 15.16
N GLY A 106 22.82 -7.57 14.14
CA GLY A 106 22.91 -8.25 12.85
C GLY A 106 21.58 -8.74 12.30
N LEU A 107 21.63 -9.83 11.54
CA LEU A 107 20.48 -10.50 10.94
C LEU A 107 20.47 -11.97 11.37
N ALA A 108 19.34 -12.44 11.89
CA ALA A 108 19.06 -13.86 12.07
C ALA A 108 18.12 -14.37 10.98
N ALA A 109 18.37 -15.55 10.44
CA ALA A 109 17.54 -16.11 9.38
C ALA A 109 17.44 -17.64 9.44
N VAL A 110 16.35 -18.14 8.86
CA VAL A 110 16.08 -19.56 8.60
C VAL A 110 15.67 -19.75 7.14
N LEU A 111 15.75 -20.97 6.63
CA LEU A 111 15.19 -21.32 5.32
C LEU A 111 13.66 -21.47 5.37
N GLY A 112 13.01 -21.24 4.24
CA GLY A 112 11.60 -21.58 4.04
C GLY A 112 11.42 -22.93 3.36
N ASN A 113 10.17 -23.31 3.09
CA ASN A 113 9.90 -24.60 2.44
C ASN A 113 10.31 -24.64 0.97
N ASP A 114 10.33 -23.51 0.27
CA ASP A 114 10.66 -23.46 -1.16
C ASP A 114 12.17 -23.37 -1.43
N ASP A 115 12.95 -23.14 -0.38
CA ASP A 115 14.40 -23.18 -0.40
C ASP A 115 14.95 -24.61 -0.54
N ASP A 116 16.21 -24.72 -0.93
CA ASP A 116 16.96 -25.98 -0.92
C ASP A 116 17.84 -26.06 0.33
N SER A 117 17.96 -27.25 0.94
CA SER A 117 18.78 -27.45 2.16
C SER A 117 20.23 -26.98 2.01
N SER A 118 20.78 -27.02 0.79
CA SER A 118 22.14 -26.56 0.49
C SER A 118 22.31 -25.05 0.70
N LEU A 119 21.24 -24.27 0.59
CA LEU A 119 21.23 -22.83 0.81
C LEU A 119 21.45 -22.44 2.26
N ARG A 120 21.37 -23.37 3.23
CA ARG A 120 21.60 -23.06 4.64
C ARG A 120 22.97 -22.42 4.87
N SER A 121 24.00 -22.95 4.18
CA SER A 121 25.36 -22.41 4.20
C SER A 121 25.50 -21.00 3.59
N SER A 122 24.53 -20.58 2.77
CA SER A 122 24.51 -19.26 2.13
C SER A 122 24.04 -18.15 3.08
N ILE A 123 23.33 -18.50 4.16
CA ILE A 123 22.99 -17.62 5.28
C ILE A 123 24.25 -17.39 6.12
N SER A 124 25.15 -16.59 5.57
CA SER A 124 26.48 -16.37 6.12
C SER A 124 26.99 -14.97 5.83
N GLY A 125 28.02 -14.55 6.58
CA GLY A 125 28.66 -13.24 6.47
C GLY A 125 28.79 -12.55 7.82
N ARG A 126 29.33 -11.33 7.83
CA ARG A 126 29.54 -10.54 9.03
C ARG A 126 28.20 -10.20 9.71
N LYS A 127 28.04 -10.65 10.96
CA LYS A 127 26.81 -10.48 11.76
C LYS A 127 25.56 -11.11 11.13
N VAL A 128 25.73 -12.18 10.38
CA VAL A 128 24.64 -12.99 9.82
C VAL A 128 24.60 -14.31 10.59
N PHE A 129 23.42 -14.68 11.09
CA PHE A 129 23.23 -15.83 11.95
C PHE A 129 22.18 -16.77 11.35
N GLU A 130 22.64 -17.95 10.93
CA GLU A 130 21.78 -19.08 10.58
C GLU A 130 21.34 -19.75 11.89
N VAL A 131 20.07 -19.56 12.27
CA VAL A 131 19.59 -19.91 13.63
C VAL A 131 18.87 -21.25 13.71
N HIS A 132 18.68 -21.96 12.60
CA HIS A 132 18.12 -23.31 12.62
C HIS A 132 19.09 -24.29 13.28
N SER A 133 20.36 -24.30 12.88
CA SER A 133 21.32 -25.32 13.35
C SER A 133 21.72 -25.18 14.82
N ALA A 134 21.76 -23.95 15.34
CA ALA A 134 22.16 -23.68 16.72
C ALA A 134 21.49 -22.40 17.25
N PRO A 135 21.15 -22.36 18.55
CA PRO A 135 20.65 -21.14 19.17
C PRO A 135 21.73 -20.06 19.21
N VAL A 136 21.30 -18.80 19.12
CA VAL A 136 22.21 -17.64 19.15
C VAL A 136 21.69 -16.62 20.15
N LYS A 137 22.56 -16.17 21.06
CA LYS A 137 22.23 -15.09 22.01
C LYS A 137 22.65 -13.74 21.45
N LEU A 138 21.69 -12.84 21.23
CA LEU A 138 21.91 -11.48 20.75
C LEU A 138 21.26 -10.47 21.70
N GLY A 139 22.09 -9.73 22.42
CA GLY A 139 21.59 -8.84 23.48
C GLY A 139 20.87 -9.65 24.58
N PRO A 140 19.64 -9.27 24.97
CA PRO A 140 18.86 -9.99 25.97
C PRO A 140 18.13 -11.22 25.41
N LEU A 141 18.23 -11.49 24.09
CA LEU A 141 17.38 -12.47 23.41
C LEU A 141 18.14 -13.76 23.09
N ASN A 142 17.50 -14.90 23.37
CA ASN A 142 17.92 -16.20 22.83
C ASN A 142 17.12 -16.51 21.58
N LEU A 143 17.78 -16.59 20.42
CA LEU A 143 17.16 -16.89 19.14
C LEU A 143 17.26 -18.38 18.85
N VAL A 144 16.14 -18.98 18.40
CA VAL A 144 16.05 -20.41 18.06
C VAL A 144 15.32 -20.56 16.74
N GLY A 145 15.91 -21.29 15.79
CA GLY A 145 15.37 -21.43 14.44
C GLY A 145 14.61 -22.75 14.19
N SER A 146 13.53 -22.67 13.42
CA SER A 146 12.81 -23.82 12.86
C SER A 146 12.45 -23.56 11.40
N GLU A 147 13.32 -24.00 10.50
CA GLU A 147 13.18 -23.79 9.05
C GLU A 147 12.14 -24.72 8.42
N GLY A 148 11.78 -24.43 7.16
CA GLY A 148 10.89 -25.27 6.36
C GLY A 148 9.44 -25.30 6.86
N ALA A 149 8.71 -26.34 6.43
CA ALA A 149 7.30 -26.51 6.78
C ALA A 149 6.93 -27.94 7.22
N PRO A 150 5.86 -28.12 8.00
CA PRO A 150 5.37 -29.44 8.35
C PRO A 150 4.87 -30.19 7.10
N LYS A 151 5.33 -31.42 6.92
CA LYS A 151 4.85 -32.34 5.89
C LYS A 151 3.41 -32.73 6.23
N ARG A 152 2.49 -32.47 5.30
CA ARG A 152 1.09 -32.87 5.44
C ARG A 152 0.86 -34.20 4.71
N PRO A 153 0.29 -35.22 5.36
CA PRO A 153 0.08 -36.53 4.74
C PRO A 153 -1.04 -36.52 3.68
N ASP A 154 -1.95 -35.57 3.78
CA ASP A 154 -3.15 -35.41 2.95
C ASP A 154 -2.93 -34.49 1.72
N VAL A 155 -1.78 -33.83 1.63
CA VAL A 155 -1.46 -32.90 0.54
C VAL A 155 -0.04 -33.15 0.05
N LEU A 156 0.19 -33.06 -1.26
CA LEU A 156 1.56 -33.07 -1.80
C LEU A 156 2.42 -32.02 -1.07
N PRO A 157 3.69 -32.33 -0.74
CA PRO A 157 4.58 -31.38 -0.07
C PRO A 157 4.60 -30.06 -0.81
N ILE A 158 4.34 -28.98 -0.09
CA ILE A 158 4.41 -27.61 -0.63
C ILE A 158 5.83 -27.14 -0.35
N GLY A 159 6.70 -27.24 -1.36
CA GLY A 159 8.12 -26.93 -1.24
C GLY A 159 9.03 -28.16 -1.08
N ARG A 160 10.34 -27.90 -1.09
CA ARG A 160 11.41 -28.91 -1.01
C ARG A 160 11.79 -29.24 0.44
N LEU A 161 11.73 -28.26 1.35
CA LEU A 161 12.07 -28.44 2.76
C LEU A 161 10.82 -28.62 3.61
N CYS A 162 10.34 -29.87 3.62
CA CYS A 162 9.23 -30.30 4.48
C CYS A 162 9.69 -31.38 5.48
N TYR A 163 9.31 -31.23 6.74
CA TYR A 163 9.67 -32.14 7.83
C TYR A 163 8.44 -32.77 8.45
N THR A 164 8.52 -34.03 8.89
CA THR A 164 7.45 -34.58 9.74
C THR A 164 7.40 -33.84 11.07
N GLU A 165 6.24 -33.81 11.73
CA GLU A 165 6.11 -33.19 13.05
C GLU A 165 7.08 -33.80 14.07
N ASP A 166 7.35 -35.11 14.00
CA ASP A 166 8.38 -35.77 14.83
C ASP A 166 9.80 -35.23 14.59
N GLN A 167 10.13 -34.91 13.33
CA GLN A 167 11.42 -34.31 13.00
C GLN A 167 11.52 -32.88 13.56
N ILE A 168 10.45 -32.08 13.41
CA ILE A 168 10.37 -30.72 13.97
C ILE A 168 10.46 -30.77 15.50
N GLU A 169 9.75 -31.69 16.15
CA GLU A 169 9.77 -31.84 17.61
C GLU A 169 11.16 -32.22 18.11
N ARG A 170 11.81 -33.21 17.49
CA ARG A 170 13.16 -33.64 17.85
C ARG A 170 14.17 -32.52 17.68
N HIS A 171 14.03 -31.76 16.59
CA HIS A 171 14.84 -30.58 16.33
C HIS A 171 14.67 -29.54 17.45
N LEU A 172 13.43 -29.09 17.68
CA LEU A 172 13.12 -28.07 18.69
C LEU A 172 13.59 -28.49 20.08
N ARG A 173 13.36 -29.74 20.49
CA ARG A 173 13.87 -30.26 21.78
C ARG A 173 15.39 -30.16 21.87
N THR A 174 16.09 -30.46 20.79
CA THR A 174 17.56 -30.40 20.74
C THR A 174 18.07 -28.96 20.83
N VAL A 175 17.52 -28.03 20.05
CA VAL A 175 18.00 -26.65 20.04
C VAL A 175 17.56 -25.87 21.27
N LEU A 176 16.32 -26.04 21.75
CA LEU A 176 15.84 -25.39 22.97
C LEU A 176 16.59 -25.90 24.21
N GLY A 177 16.98 -27.17 24.24
CA GLY A 177 17.78 -27.73 25.34
C GLY A 177 19.20 -27.16 25.45
N ARG A 178 19.67 -26.39 24.45
CA ARG A 178 20.98 -25.73 24.41
C ARG A 178 20.90 -24.22 24.69
N VAL A 179 19.70 -23.69 24.91
CA VAL A 179 19.49 -22.25 25.12
C VAL A 179 19.93 -21.85 26.52
N GLU A 180 20.63 -20.72 26.63
CA GLU A 180 20.96 -20.12 27.91
C GLU A 180 19.71 -19.58 28.63
N PRO A 181 19.73 -19.45 29.97
CA PRO A 181 18.64 -18.82 30.71
C PRO A 181 18.29 -17.43 30.16
N GLY A 182 17.00 -17.19 29.92
CA GLY A 182 16.49 -15.91 29.42
C GLY A 182 15.31 -16.08 28.48
N PRO A 183 14.76 -14.96 27.98
CA PRO A 183 13.62 -14.96 27.06
C PRO A 183 14.02 -15.52 25.70
N ILE A 184 13.16 -16.37 25.15
CA ILE A 184 13.35 -17.08 23.89
C ILE A 184 12.50 -16.43 22.80
N VAL A 185 13.12 -16.21 21.66
CA VAL A 185 12.50 -15.81 20.40
C VAL A 185 12.66 -16.95 19.41
N ILE A 186 11.57 -17.51 18.95
CA ILE A 186 11.59 -18.51 17.89
C ILE A 186 11.49 -17.82 16.53
N VAL A 187 12.41 -18.12 15.63
CA VAL A 187 12.36 -17.74 14.21
C VAL A 187 11.97 -18.99 13.44
N SER A 188 10.73 -19.07 12.99
CA SER A 188 10.26 -20.23 12.22
C SER A 188 9.77 -19.78 10.85
N HIS A 189 9.93 -20.60 9.81
CA HIS A 189 9.23 -20.28 8.57
C HIS A 189 7.72 -20.53 8.72
N SER A 190 7.33 -21.67 9.28
CA SER A 190 5.92 -22.01 9.49
C SER A 190 5.36 -21.39 10.78
N PRO A 191 4.11 -20.87 10.77
CA PRO A 191 3.42 -20.48 11.99
C PRO A 191 3.16 -21.69 12.93
N PRO A 192 2.93 -21.47 14.23
CA PRO A 192 2.43 -22.53 15.11
C PRO A 192 0.99 -22.89 14.74
N PHE A 193 0.64 -24.18 14.87
CA PHE A 193 -0.67 -24.69 14.46
C PHE A 193 -1.83 -23.97 15.19
N GLY A 194 -2.82 -23.50 14.43
CA GLY A 194 -4.02 -22.84 14.93
C GLY A 194 -3.86 -21.38 15.32
N VAL A 195 -2.74 -20.72 14.99
CA VAL A 195 -2.58 -19.26 15.10
C VAL A 195 -1.86 -18.73 13.86
N LEU A 196 -2.46 -17.74 13.20
CA LEU A 196 -1.93 -17.12 11.98
C LEU A 196 -1.51 -18.13 10.89
N ASP A 197 -2.17 -19.29 10.84
CA ASP A 197 -1.75 -20.43 10.03
C ASP A 197 -2.82 -20.94 9.05
N TRP A 198 -3.98 -20.28 9.00
CA TRP A 198 -5.05 -20.67 8.10
C TRP A 198 -4.82 -20.11 6.69
N GLY A 199 -4.84 -20.98 5.68
CA GLY A 199 -4.68 -20.61 4.27
C GLY A 199 -5.60 -21.39 3.34
N VAL A 200 -5.91 -20.83 2.16
CA VAL A 200 -6.77 -21.45 1.13
C VAL A 200 -6.00 -22.15 0.02
N ARG A 201 -4.74 -21.73 -0.22
CA ARG A 201 -3.91 -22.32 -1.26
C ARG A 201 -3.54 -23.74 -0.87
N PHE A 202 -3.60 -24.65 -1.85
CA PHE A 202 -3.30 -26.08 -1.65
C PHE A 202 -4.17 -26.73 -0.56
N GLY A 203 -5.48 -26.40 -0.58
CA GLY A 203 -6.49 -26.88 0.37
C GLY A 203 -6.75 -25.88 1.50
N ALA A 204 -8.03 -25.61 1.79
CA ALA A 204 -8.43 -24.73 2.88
C ALA A 204 -8.19 -25.39 4.24
N GLY A 205 -7.46 -24.71 5.12
CA GLY A 205 -7.20 -25.20 6.47
C GLY A 205 -5.89 -24.67 7.07
N ASN A 206 -5.62 -25.14 8.28
CA ASN A 206 -4.44 -24.85 9.07
C ASN A 206 -3.19 -25.48 8.44
N LYS A 207 -2.11 -24.70 8.37
CA LYS A 207 -0.82 -25.06 7.75
C LYS A 207 0.35 -24.95 8.73
N GLY A 208 0.07 -24.57 9.98
CA GLY A 208 1.10 -24.39 10.98
C GLY A 208 1.59 -25.71 11.57
N SER A 209 2.72 -25.67 12.26
CA SER A 209 3.31 -26.86 12.89
C SER A 209 2.71 -27.12 14.27
N ILE A 210 2.27 -28.37 14.46
CA ILE A 210 1.77 -28.88 15.74
C ILE A 210 2.94 -29.02 16.72
N ALA A 211 4.08 -29.53 16.28
CA ALA A 211 5.28 -29.67 17.08
C ALA A 211 5.82 -28.32 17.57
N LEU A 212 5.77 -27.28 16.73
CA LEU A 212 6.14 -25.92 17.13
C LEU A 212 5.24 -25.42 18.28
N ARG A 213 3.92 -25.54 18.13
CA ARG A 213 2.97 -25.15 19.20
C ARG A 213 3.20 -25.95 20.48
N ALA A 214 3.42 -27.25 20.39
CA ALA A 214 3.73 -28.09 21.55
C ALA A 214 5.06 -27.69 22.21
N GLY A 215 6.08 -27.36 21.41
CA GLY A 215 7.38 -26.86 21.87
C GLY A 215 7.27 -25.55 22.64
N MET A 216 6.47 -24.60 22.14
CA MET A 216 6.17 -23.34 22.82
C MET A 216 5.51 -23.59 24.18
N LYS A 217 4.49 -24.45 24.23
CA LYS A 217 3.77 -24.78 25.47
C LYS A 217 4.68 -25.40 26.54
N ARG A 218 5.67 -26.21 26.13
CA ARG A 218 6.68 -26.80 27.03
C ARG A 218 7.75 -25.82 27.49
N THR A 219 7.82 -24.63 26.87
CA THR A 219 8.90 -23.67 27.07
C THR A 219 8.32 -22.28 27.39
N PRO A 220 7.86 -22.04 28.64
CA PRO A 220 7.21 -20.78 29.05
C PRO A 220 8.11 -19.53 29.01
N THR A 221 9.39 -19.70 28.70
CA THR A 221 10.32 -18.59 28.40
C THR A 221 10.27 -18.16 26.94
N THR A 222 9.53 -18.87 26.07
CA THR A 222 9.23 -18.40 24.71
C THR A 222 8.29 -17.22 24.80
N LYS A 223 8.74 -16.04 24.35
CA LYS A 223 7.96 -14.79 24.43
C LYS A 223 7.57 -14.25 23.07
N LEU A 224 8.29 -14.64 22.01
CA LEU A 224 8.06 -14.18 20.65
C LEU A 224 8.26 -15.31 19.66
N VAL A 225 7.44 -15.32 18.62
CA VAL A 225 7.61 -16.16 17.44
C VAL A 225 7.48 -15.30 16.19
N PHE A 226 8.52 -15.26 15.37
CA PHE A 226 8.45 -14.64 14.05
C PHE A 226 8.26 -15.74 13.00
N CYS A 227 7.27 -15.58 12.13
CA CYS A 227 6.96 -16.55 11.09
C CYS A 227 6.58 -15.96 9.73
N GLY A 228 6.46 -16.83 8.73
CA GLY A 228 6.08 -16.55 7.36
C GLY A 228 5.07 -17.56 6.82
N HIS A 229 5.32 -18.08 5.60
CA HIS A 229 4.64 -19.22 4.93
C HIS A 229 3.18 -18.99 4.53
N VAL A 230 2.34 -18.51 5.46
CA VAL A 230 0.89 -18.34 5.26
C VAL A 230 0.60 -16.89 4.90
N HIS A 231 0.79 -16.53 3.63
CA HIS A 231 0.75 -15.13 3.14
C HIS A 231 -0.54 -14.39 3.45
N ARG A 232 -1.67 -15.10 3.51
CA ARG A 232 -2.99 -14.54 3.88
C ARG A 232 -3.02 -14.00 5.31
N MET A 233 -2.19 -14.55 6.18
CA MET A 233 -2.02 -14.15 7.57
C MET A 233 -0.84 -13.21 7.78
N GLY A 234 -0.05 -12.93 6.75
CA GLY A 234 1.04 -11.97 6.81
C GLY A 234 0.55 -10.55 7.13
N GLY A 235 1.36 -9.78 7.85
CA GLY A 235 0.98 -8.45 8.34
C GLY A 235 0.12 -8.50 9.61
N ARG A 236 0.16 -9.60 10.36
CA ARG A 236 -0.64 -9.79 11.58
C ARG A 236 0.21 -10.30 12.73
N ALA A 237 -0.24 -9.99 13.94
CA ALA A 237 0.34 -10.50 15.17
C ALA A 237 -0.77 -10.92 16.13
N GLU A 238 -0.62 -12.08 16.78
CA GLU A 238 -1.60 -12.64 17.71
C GLU A 238 -0.90 -13.26 18.92
N VAL A 239 -1.51 -13.13 20.09
CA VAL A 239 -0.99 -13.75 21.32
C VAL A 239 -1.43 -15.21 21.35
N LEU A 240 -0.47 -16.10 21.55
CA LEU A 240 -0.69 -17.52 21.79
C LEU A 240 -0.01 -17.90 23.11
N ASP A 241 -0.81 -18.30 24.09
CA ASP A 241 -0.35 -18.59 25.45
C ASP A 241 0.43 -17.40 26.05
N ASN A 242 1.74 -17.55 26.24
CA ASN A 242 2.66 -16.58 26.83
C ASN A 242 3.55 -15.87 25.79
N ALA A 243 3.30 -16.07 24.50
CA ALA A 243 4.11 -15.56 23.40
C ALA A 243 3.29 -14.72 22.42
N LEU A 244 3.91 -13.70 21.83
CA LEU A 244 3.36 -12.99 20.68
C LEU A 244 3.87 -13.65 19.39
N VAL A 245 2.96 -14.10 18.55
CA VAL A 245 3.26 -14.67 17.22
C VAL A 245 3.07 -13.58 16.18
N VAL A 246 4.09 -13.33 15.36
CA VAL A 246 4.13 -12.29 14.34
C VAL A 246 4.37 -12.95 12.98
N ASN A 247 3.35 -12.95 12.13
CA ASN A 247 3.47 -13.46 10.76
C ASN A 247 3.83 -12.30 9.82
N ALA A 248 5.08 -12.30 9.35
CA ALA A 248 5.65 -11.27 8.49
C ALA A 248 5.75 -11.70 7.01
N ALA A 249 4.95 -12.70 6.59
CA ALA A 249 4.89 -13.13 5.19
C ALA A 249 4.46 -11.98 4.26
N SER A 250 5.29 -11.72 3.24
CA SER A 250 4.91 -10.91 2.08
C SER A 250 4.12 -11.76 1.07
N HIS A 251 3.80 -11.21 -0.10
CA HIS A 251 3.09 -11.93 -1.18
C HIS A 251 4.05 -12.34 -2.32
N ASP A 252 3.57 -13.17 -3.25
CA ASP A 252 4.42 -13.68 -4.35
C ASP A 252 4.76 -12.66 -5.44
N SER A 253 4.04 -11.54 -5.51
CA SER A 253 4.15 -10.61 -6.63
C SER A 253 5.10 -9.45 -6.33
N GLU A 254 5.88 -9.06 -7.33
CA GLU A 254 6.74 -7.87 -7.34
C GLU A 254 5.94 -6.58 -7.08
N THR A 255 4.63 -6.58 -7.38
CA THR A 255 3.74 -5.44 -7.16
C THR A 255 3.26 -5.31 -5.73
N GLU A 256 3.33 -6.39 -4.96
CA GLU A 256 2.87 -6.43 -3.58
C GLU A 256 3.97 -5.93 -2.64
N PRO A 257 3.60 -5.24 -1.55
CA PRO A 257 4.58 -4.69 -0.64
C PRO A 257 5.35 -5.79 0.10
N ILE A 258 6.60 -5.50 0.43
CA ILE A 258 7.30 -6.22 1.51
C ILE A 258 6.65 -5.77 2.82
N ARG A 259 6.19 -6.74 3.60
CA ARG A 259 5.63 -6.48 4.93
C ARG A 259 6.74 -6.59 5.97
N LEU A 260 7.06 -5.46 6.61
CA LEU A 260 8.01 -5.38 7.71
C LEU A 260 7.26 -5.18 9.01
N ALA A 261 7.46 -6.11 9.96
CA ALA A 261 7.10 -5.93 11.36
C ALA A 261 8.24 -5.21 12.07
N ASP A 262 8.00 -3.98 12.53
CA ASP A 262 8.90 -3.24 13.40
C ASP A 262 8.43 -3.39 14.86
N VAL A 263 9.12 -4.25 15.60
CA VAL A 263 8.73 -4.71 16.94
C VAL A 263 9.58 -4.05 18.00
N HIS A 264 8.91 -3.30 18.88
CA HIS A 264 9.54 -2.52 19.93
C HIS A 264 9.33 -3.24 21.26
N LEU A 265 10.43 -3.73 21.85
CA LEU A 265 10.43 -4.53 23.07
C LEU A 265 10.84 -3.65 24.23
N SER A 266 9.86 -3.15 24.99
CA SER A 266 10.14 -2.37 26.21
C SER A 266 10.41 -3.30 27.40
N ASN A 267 9.69 -4.42 27.45
CA ASN A 267 9.91 -5.50 28.42
C ASN A 267 9.46 -6.84 27.83
N ILE A 268 10.42 -7.69 27.46
CA ILE A 268 10.12 -8.95 26.77
C ILE A 268 9.43 -9.99 27.66
N GLU A 269 9.47 -9.83 28.99
CA GLU A 269 8.81 -10.79 29.89
C GLU A 269 7.28 -10.76 29.80
N ARG A 270 6.70 -9.63 29.35
CA ARG A 270 5.25 -9.40 29.26
C ARG A 270 4.83 -9.02 27.83
N PRO A 271 4.89 -9.95 26.87
CA PRO A 271 4.69 -9.66 25.46
C PRO A 271 3.31 -9.07 25.12
N GLN A 272 2.27 -9.39 25.89
CA GLN A 272 0.92 -8.89 25.67
C GLN A 272 0.69 -7.41 26.07
N HIS A 273 1.63 -6.79 26.79
CA HIS A 273 1.49 -5.42 27.31
C HIS A 273 2.64 -4.51 26.87
N ASP A 274 3.85 -5.06 26.78
CA ASP A 274 5.07 -4.26 26.66
C ASP A 274 5.78 -4.43 25.30
N ILE A 275 5.12 -5.10 24.34
CA ILE A 275 5.58 -5.25 22.96
C ILE A 275 4.61 -4.53 22.02
N VAL A 276 5.14 -3.62 21.22
CA VAL A 276 4.40 -2.91 20.17
C VAL A 276 4.88 -3.40 18.81
N VAL A 277 3.95 -3.79 17.94
CA VAL A 277 4.24 -4.14 16.54
C VAL A 277 3.73 -3.02 15.64
N GLN A 278 4.65 -2.33 14.98
CA GLN A 278 4.35 -1.37 13.95
C GLN A 278 4.59 -1.99 12.56
N TRP A 279 3.58 -1.93 11.69
CA TRP A 279 3.69 -2.48 10.34
C TRP A 279 4.14 -1.43 9.33
N HIS A 280 5.10 -1.79 8.49
CA HIS A 280 5.53 -1.02 7.33
C HIS A 280 5.35 -1.85 6.05
N TYR A 281 4.69 -1.25 5.07
CA TYR A 281 4.45 -1.86 3.76
C TYR A 281 5.35 -1.15 2.74
N LEU A 282 6.47 -1.80 2.39
CA LEU A 282 7.43 -1.22 1.45
C LEU A 282 7.05 -1.64 0.04
N TYR A 283 6.69 -0.69 -0.80
CA TYR A 283 6.35 -0.93 -2.19
C TYR A 283 7.60 -0.77 -3.07
N PRO A 284 8.19 -1.87 -3.57
CA PRO A 284 9.33 -1.78 -4.47
C PRO A 284 8.95 -0.95 -5.70
N LEU A 285 9.89 -0.13 -6.18
CA LEU A 285 9.73 0.66 -7.41
C LEU A 285 8.61 1.72 -7.35
N ALA A 286 7.97 1.95 -6.20
CA ALA A 286 6.80 2.81 -6.08
C ALA A 286 7.04 4.23 -6.59
N ASP A 287 8.24 4.76 -6.38
CA ASP A 287 8.60 6.09 -6.85
C ASP A 287 8.58 6.14 -8.39
N LEU A 288 9.33 5.27 -9.06
CA LEU A 288 9.34 5.20 -10.53
C LEU A 288 7.97 4.86 -11.12
N ARG A 289 7.21 3.98 -10.47
CA ARG A 289 5.85 3.59 -10.87
C ARG A 289 4.81 4.68 -10.61
N SER A 290 5.16 5.74 -9.88
CA SER A 290 4.31 6.93 -9.78
C SER A 290 4.26 7.73 -11.08
N ILE A 291 5.17 7.46 -12.02
CA ILE A 291 5.15 8.05 -13.35
C ILE A 291 4.20 7.26 -14.25
N CYS A 292 3.26 7.99 -14.85
CA CYS A 292 2.25 7.40 -15.73
C CYS A 292 2.89 6.55 -16.84
N ASP A 293 2.30 5.38 -17.09
CA ASP A 293 2.75 4.34 -18.02
C ASP A 293 4.10 3.68 -17.70
N ILE A 294 4.72 3.93 -16.54
CA ILE A 294 5.85 3.11 -16.06
C ILE A 294 5.33 1.91 -15.28
N GLY A 295 5.22 0.78 -15.97
CA GLY A 295 4.93 -0.53 -15.36
C GLY A 295 6.13 -1.14 -14.65
N VAL A 296 5.90 -2.25 -13.95
CA VAL A 296 6.92 -2.99 -13.16
C VAL A 296 8.17 -3.28 -13.98
N LYS A 297 8.03 -3.96 -15.12
CA LYS A 297 9.15 -4.34 -16.00
C LYS A 297 9.99 -3.14 -16.46
N ALA A 298 9.35 -1.99 -16.70
CA ALA A 298 10.08 -0.78 -17.07
C ALA A 298 10.87 -0.25 -15.87
N ALA A 299 10.24 -0.15 -14.69
CA ALA A 299 10.91 0.30 -13.47
C ALA A 299 12.07 -0.62 -13.03
N GLU A 300 11.97 -1.93 -13.24
CA GLU A 300 13.07 -2.87 -12.98
C GLU A 300 14.27 -2.66 -13.89
N ARG A 301 14.02 -2.45 -15.19
CA ARG A 301 15.08 -2.13 -16.16
C ARG A 301 15.77 -0.82 -15.81
N LEU A 302 14.99 0.20 -15.43
CA LEU A 302 15.51 1.49 -14.95
C LEU A 302 16.40 1.30 -13.73
N THR A 303 15.91 0.57 -12.73
CA THR A 303 16.65 0.32 -11.47
C THR A 303 17.94 -0.45 -11.73
N SER A 304 17.88 -1.48 -12.58
CA SER A 304 19.06 -2.28 -12.99
C SER A 304 20.11 -1.44 -13.72
N ALA A 305 19.71 -0.35 -14.36
CA ALA A 305 20.58 0.61 -15.03
C ALA A 305 21.00 1.80 -14.15
N GLY A 306 20.72 1.75 -12.85
CA GLY A 306 21.10 2.76 -11.85
C GLY A 306 20.15 3.97 -11.78
N ILE A 307 18.96 3.88 -12.34
CA ILE A 307 17.90 4.90 -12.24
C ILE A 307 16.90 4.37 -11.21
N THR A 308 17.00 4.77 -9.95
CA THR A 308 16.24 4.14 -8.85
C THR A 308 15.07 5.01 -8.37
N CYS A 309 15.05 6.29 -8.71
CA CYS A 309 14.00 7.22 -8.30
C CYS A 309 13.56 8.17 -9.44
N VAL A 310 12.45 8.89 -9.23
CA VAL A 310 11.91 9.87 -10.19
C VAL A 310 12.90 10.99 -10.49
N ARG A 311 13.73 11.37 -9.50
CA ARG A 311 14.78 12.39 -9.68
C ARG A 311 15.86 11.94 -10.64
N ASP A 312 16.27 10.68 -10.57
CA ASP A 312 17.23 10.10 -11.52
C ASP A 312 16.63 10.05 -12.93
N LEU A 313 15.37 9.61 -13.03
CA LEU A 313 14.65 9.53 -14.30
C LEU A 313 14.51 10.91 -14.96
N ALA A 314 14.24 11.96 -14.19
CA ALA A 314 14.14 13.33 -14.68
C ALA A 314 15.46 13.90 -15.23
N SER A 315 16.60 13.32 -14.82
CA SER A 315 17.95 13.80 -15.14
C SER A 315 18.64 12.98 -16.24
N VAL A 316 18.02 11.89 -16.69
CA VAL A 316 18.60 10.99 -17.68
C VAL A 316 18.47 11.53 -19.11
N ALA A 317 19.52 11.32 -19.91
CA ALA A 317 19.49 11.63 -21.34
C ALA A 317 18.52 10.69 -22.10
N PRO A 318 17.68 11.21 -23.02
CA PRO A 318 16.72 10.40 -23.78
C PRO A 318 17.34 9.19 -24.49
N GLN A 319 18.57 9.32 -25.00
CA GLN A 319 19.29 8.26 -25.69
C GLN A 319 19.61 7.09 -24.76
N LYS A 320 20.08 7.37 -23.53
CA LYS A 320 20.33 6.35 -22.51
C LYS A 320 19.02 5.67 -22.10
N LEU A 321 17.96 6.44 -21.90
CA LEU A 321 16.64 5.89 -21.54
C LEU A 321 16.06 4.99 -22.64
N SER A 322 16.25 5.39 -23.90
CA SER A 322 15.86 4.65 -25.09
C SER A 322 16.53 3.27 -25.13
N GLN A 323 17.84 3.21 -24.86
CA GLN A 323 18.60 1.96 -24.77
C GLN A 323 18.12 1.05 -23.63
N ILE A 324 17.83 1.61 -22.45
CA ILE A 324 17.38 0.84 -21.28
C ILE A 324 16.00 0.22 -21.52
N LEU A 325 15.07 1.00 -22.07
CA LEU A 325 13.68 0.58 -22.22
C LEU A 325 13.40 -0.14 -23.55
N GLY A 326 14.29 -0.03 -24.53
CA GLY A 326 14.08 -0.57 -25.88
C GLY A 326 12.99 0.16 -26.65
N MET A 327 12.88 1.48 -26.46
CA MET A 327 11.84 2.34 -27.02
C MET A 327 12.47 3.50 -27.79
N GLN A 328 11.77 4.06 -28.77
CA GLN A 328 12.28 5.20 -29.55
C GLN A 328 12.54 6.44 -28.67
N PRO A 329 13.56 7.27 -28.96
CA PRO A 329 13.90 8.46 -28.17
C PRO A 329 12.70 9.40 -27.89
N ASN A 330 11.86 9.64 -28.90
CA ASN A 330 10.66 10.48 -28.74
C ASN A 330 9.60 9.86 -27.81
N ALA A 331 9.51 8.53 -27.76
CA ALA A 331 8.58 7.83 -26.88
C ALA A 331 9.05 7.86 -25.41
N VAL A 332 10.36 7.76 -25.16
CA VAL A 332 10.91 7.81 -23.80
C VAL A 332 11.08 9.24 -23.25
N ALA A 333 11.23 10.24 -24.13
CA ALA A 333 11.31 11.64 -23.72
C ALA A 333 10.12 12.07 -22.84
N ARG A 334 8.93 11.48 -23.07
CA ARG A 334 7.75 11.72 -22.24
C ARG A 334 7.96 11.32 -20.78
N PHE A 335 8.69 10.24 -20.49
CA PHE A 335 8.90 9.77 -19.11
C PHE A 335 9.80 10.74 -18.34
N ILE A 336 10.79 11.34 -19.02
CA ILE A 336 11.64 12.39 -18.46
C ILE A 336 10.78 13.63 -18.14
N LEU A 337 9.88 14.02 -19.05
CA LEU A 337 8.99 15.16 -18.83
C LEU A 337 7.98 14.90 -17.70
N LEU A 338 7.37 13.71 -17.65
CA LEU A 338 6.48 13.31 -16.56
C LEU A 338 7.22 13.29 -15.21
N ALA A 339 8.45 12.80 -15.19
CA ALA A 339 9.30 12.83 -13.99
C ALA A 339 9.58 14.27 -13.54
N LYS A 340 9.89 15.17 -14.48
CA LYS A 340 10.07 16.60 -14.18
C LYS A 340 8.77 17.24 -13.67
N ALA A 341 7.63 16.95 -14.31
CA ALA A 341 6.32 17.45 -13.90
C ALA A 341 5.95 16.98 -12.48
N ARG A 342 6.29 15.72 -12.16
CA ARG A 342 6.10 15.14 -10.83
C ARG A 342 6.95 15.83 -9.76
N ILE A 343 8.21 16.13 -10.06
CA ILE A 343 9.14 16.80 -9.12
C ILE A 343 8.74 18.26 -8.87
N THR A 344 8.34 18.98 -9.92
CA THR A 344 7.97 20.40 -9.82
C THR A 344 6.52 20.60 -9.39
N CYS A 345 5.74 19.52 -9.30
CA CYS A 345 4.30 19.54 -9.09
C CYS A 345 3.55 20.41 -10.12
N ASN A 346 4.11 20.59 -11.32
CA ASN A 346 3.58 21.44 -12.38
C ASN A 346 3.38 20.67 -13.67
N MET A 347 2.33 21.03 -14.41
CA MET A 347 2.09 20.52 -15.76
C MET A 347 3.14 21.11 -16.72
N ILE A 348 3.72 20.29 -17.58
CA ILE A 348 4.74 20.72 -18.55
C ILE A 348 4.17 20.60 -19.96
N PRO A 349 3.98 21.71 -20.70
CA PRO A 349 3.58 21.64 -22.10
C PRO A 349 4.66 20.98 -22.94
N ARG A 350 4.24 20.17 -23.91
CA ARG A 350 5.12 19.42 -24.81
C ARG A 350 4.90 19.82 -26.26
N GLU A 351 3.64 19.87 -26.68
CA GLU A 351 3.25 20.29 -28.04
C GLU A 351 1.91 21.03 -27.98
N ARG A 352 1.60 21.79 -29.04
CA ARG A 352 0.33 22.51 -29.12
C ARG A 352 -0.82 21.51 -29.11
N PHE A 353 -1.80 21.72 -28.22
CA PHE A 353 -3.00 20.90 -28.20
C PHE A 353 -3.83 21.13 -29.47
N PRO A 354 -4.16 20.08 -30.25
CA PRO A 354 -4.98 20.21 -31.46
C PRO A 354 -6.44 20.41 -31.07
N SER A 355 -6.78 21.62 -30.61
CA SER A 355 -8.13 21.97 -30.17
C SER A 355 -9.15 21.75 -31.29
N PRO A 356 -10.18 20.92 -31.06
CA PRO A 356 -11.29 20.79 -32.00
C PRO A 356 -12.00 22.14 -32.23
N PRO A 357 -12.47 22.42 -33.46
CA PRO A 357 -13.12 23.69 -33.78
C PRO A 357 -14.47 23.84 -33.07
N LEU A 358 -14.84 25.09 -32.78
CA LEU A 358 -16.17 25.45 -32.27
C LEU A 358 -17.26 25.28 -33.34
N PRO A 359 -18.53 25.02 -32.94
CA PRO A 359 -18.99 24.79 -31.56
C PRO A 359 -18.66 23.37 -31.06
N ARG A 360 -18.43 23.22 -29.75
CA ARG A 360 -18.11 21.93 -29.10
C ARG A 360 -19.19 21.49 -28.13
N ILE A 361 -19.37 20.18 -28.02
CA ILE A 361 -20.22 19.54 -27.02
C ILE A 361 -19.39 18.50 -26.28
N PHE A 362 -19.21 18.69 -24.98
CA PHE A 362 -18.60 17.68 -24.11
C PHE A 362 -19.64 16.64 -23.74
N LEU A 363 -19.24 15.37 -23.77
CA LEU A 363 -20.09 14.21 -23.62
C LEU A 363 -19.46 13.22 -22.64
N ASP A 364 -20.28 12.69 -21.76
CA ASP A 364 -19.97 11.56 -20.89
C ASP A 364 -21.22 10.68 -20.73
N ILE A 365 -21.02 9.37 -20.57
CA ILE A 365 -22.12 8.41 -20.40
C ILE A 365 -21.93 7.52 -19.17
N GLU A 366 -23.05 7.09 -18.60
CA GLU A 366 -23.07 6.06 -17.59
C GLU A 366 -23.67 4.75 -18.12
N THR A 367 -22.98 3.65 -17.86
CA THR A 367 -23.36 2.31 -18.33
C THR A 367 -23.55 1.34 -17.19
N ASP A 368 -23.96 0.11 -17.51
CA ASP A 368 -24.04 -0.96 -16.52
C ASP A 368 -22.63 -1.36 -16.00
N PRO A 369 -22.54 -1.94 -14.78
CA PRO A 369 -21.25 -2.22 -14.14
C PRO A 369 -20.49 -3.40 -14.77
N SER A 370 -21.07 -4.11 -15.73
CA SER A 370 -20.44 -5.27 -16.37
C SER A 370 -19.67 -4.87 -17.63
N PRO A 371 -18.32 -4.89 -17.63
CA PRO A 371 -17.52 -4.61 -18.82
C PRO A 371 -17.67 -5.67 -19.93
N LYS A 372 -18.39 -6.78 -19.67
CA LYS A 372 -18.58 -7.89 -20.61
C LYS A 372 -19.96 -7.91 -21.28
N ASN A 373 -20.97 -7.28 -20.69
CA ASN A 373 -22.36 -7.54 -21.07
C ASN A 373 -23.04 -6.38 -21.81
N ASP A 374 -22.40 -5.21 -21.93
CA ASP A 374 -22.86 -4.04 -22.72
C ASP A 374 -24.39 -3.90 -22.73
N ARG A 375 -24.99 -3.91 -21.53
CA ARG A 375 -26.42 -4.19 -21.39
C ARG A 375 -27.24 -2.95 -21.66
N TYR A 376 -26.82 -1.83 -21.10
CA TYR A 376 -27.53 -0.57 -21.22
C TYR A 376 -26.66 0.65 -20.94
N VAL A 377 -27.02 1.75 -21.60
CA VAL A 377 -26.64 3.13 -21.23
C VAL A 377 -27.83 3.72 -20.48
N TRP A 378 -27.60 4.27 -19.28
CA TRP A 378 -28.69 4.80 -18.45
C TRP A 378 -28.63 6.31 -18.22
N LEU A 379 -27.48 6.94 -18.49
CA LEU A 379 -27.36 8.40 -18.46
C LEU A 379 -26.42 8.87 -19.57
N ILE A 380 -26.77 10.01 -20.17
CA ILE A 380 -25.96 10.71 -21.16
C ILE A 380 -25.95 12.18 -20.74
N GLY A 381 -24.79 12.73 -20.45
CA GLY A 381 -24.58 14.14 -20.13
C GLY A 381 -23.99 14.88 -21.32
N CYS A 382 -24.49 16.08 -21.61
CA CYS A 382 -23.99 16.92 -22.69
C CYS A 382 -23.86 18.37 -22.24
N LEU A 383 -22.67 18.97 -22.42
CA LEU A 383 -22.43 20.39 -22.19
C LEU A 383 -22.13 21.09 -23.51
N GLU A 384 -23.03 21.98 -23.92
CA GLU A 384 -22.80 22.90 -25.03
C GLU A 384 -21.84 23.99 -24.57
N GLU A 385 -20.61 23.98 -25.09
CA GLU A 385 -19.60 24.94 -24.65
C GLU A 385 -19.96 26.41 -24.95
N PRO A 386 -20.49 26.78 -26.13
CA PRO A 386 -20.77 28.20 -26.43
C PRO A 386 -21.82 28.84 -25.52
N THR A 387 -22.76 28.04 -25.00
CA THR A 387 -23.89 28.53 -24.20
C THR A 387 -23.76 28.18 -22.72
N GLY A 388 -22.85 27.27 -22.36
CA GLY A 388 -22.76 26.67 -21.03
C GLY A 388 -23.95 25.79 -20.67
N LYS A 389 -24.83 25.49 -21.63
CA LYS A 389 -26.06 24.73 -21.39
C LYS A 389 -25.75 23.26 -21.20
N PHE A 390 -26.12 22.74 -20.05
CA PHE A 390 -26.01 21.33 -19.71
C PHE A 390 -27.35 20.61 -19.90
N THR A 391 -27.33 19.45 -20.57
CA THR A 391 -28.50 18.63 -20.86
C THR A 391 -28.21 17.17 -20.51
N GLN A 392 -29.13 16.53 -19.77
CA GLN A 392 -29.04 15.11 -19.42
C GLN A 392 -30.19 14.29 -19.99
N PHE A 393 -29.88 13.07 -20.40
CA PHE A 393 -30.83 12.07 -20.85
C PHE A 393 -30.81 10.85 -19.92
N LEU A 394 -31.61 10.93 -18.85
CA LEU A 394 -31.75 9.86 -17.87
C LEU A 394 -32.78 8.80 -18.29
N ALA A 395 -32.38 7.53 -18.23
CA ALA A 395 -33.27 6.38 -18.20
C ALA A 395 -33.49 5.98 -16.73
N ARG A 396 -34.75 5.96 -16.27
CA ARG A 396 -35.08 5.57 -14.89
C ARG A 396 -34.99 4.06 -14.67
N THR A 397 -35.14 3.31 -15.75
CA THR A 397 -34.94 1.86 -15.79
C THR A 397 -34.20 1.51 -17.08
N PRO A 398 -33.50 0.37 -17.15
CA PRO A 398 -32.82 -0.07 -18.36
C PRO A 398 -33.73 -0.11 -19.61
N ASN A 399 -35.02 -0.40 -19.43
CA ASN A 399 -36.01 -0.45 -20.53
C ASN A 399 -36.28 0.92 -21.16
N GLU A 400 -35.96 2.03 -20.49
CA GLU A 400 -36.08 3.37 -21.04
C GLU A 400 -34.90 3.76 -21.96
N MET A 401 -33.86 2.92 -22.08
CA MET A 401 -32.68 3.20 -22.90
C MET A 401 -33.05 3.62 -24.35
N PRO A 402 -33.91 2.90 -25.10
CA PRO A 402 -34.28 3.32 -26.46
C PRO A 402 -34.94 4.71 -26.52
N LYS A 403 -35.65 5.12 -25.45
CA LYS A 403 -36.28 6.44 -25.35
C LYS A 403 -35.23 7.54 -25.20
N ILE A 404 -34.24 7.35 -24.33
CA ILE A 404 -33.16 8.35 -24.16
C ILE A 404 -32.27 8.43 -25.40
N LEU A 405 -32.00 7.30 -26.07
CA LEU A 405 -31.21 7.29 -27.32
C LEU A 405 -31.91 8.04 -28.45
N ARG A 406 -33.23 7.94 -28.60
CA ARG A 406 -34.00 8.73 -29.57
C ARG A 406 -33.95 10.22 -29.28
N ARG A 407 -34.08 10.61 -28.00
CA ARG A 407 -33.98 12.01 -27.57
C ARG A 407 -32.57 12.56 -27.83
N PHE A 408 -31.54 11.78 -27.52
CA PHE A 408 -30.15 12.13 -27.77
C PHE A 408 -29.87 12.23 -29.28
N ALA A 409 -30.36 11.31 -30.11
CA ALA A 409 -30.22 11.38 -31.56
C ALA A 409 -30.86 12.66 -32.14
N LYS A 410 -32.04 13.06 -31.65
CA LYS A 410 -32.67 14.34 -32.00
C LYS A 410 -31.81 15.52 -31.58
N TYR A 411 -31.24 15.49 -30.37
CA TYR A 411 -30.32 16.50 -29.87
C TYR A 411 -29.03 16.62 -30.72
N CYS A 412 -28.47 15.50 -31.18
CA CYS A 412 -27.37 15.51 -32.12
C CYS A 412 -27.75 16.13 -33.47
N GLY A 413 -28.99 15.90 -33.93
CA GLY A 413 -29.54 16.52 -35.14
C GLY A 413 -29.67 18.04 -35.04
N THR A 414 -30.16 18.56 -33.91
CA THR A 414 -30.22 20.01 -33.66
C THR A 414 -28.83 20.64 -33.55
N ASN A 415 -27.83 19.85 -33.15
CA ASN A 415 -26.45 20.26 -32.97
C ASN A 415 -25.49 19.67 -34.03
N ALA A 416 -25.96 19.46 -35.26
CA ALA A 416 -25.21 18.75 -36.30
C ALA A 416 -23.86 19.38 -36.68
N LYS A 417 -23.70 20.70 -36.45
CA LYS A 417 -22.45 21.44 -36.68
C LYS A 417 -21.42 21.28 -35.56
N ALA A 418 -21.84 20.85 -34.36
CA ALA A 418 -20.97 20.75 -33.21
C ALA A 418 -20.04 19.53 -33.27
N LYS A 419 -18.85 19.68 -32.72
CA LYS A 419 -17.92 18.56 -32.47
C LYS A 419 -18.20 17.98 -31.09
N PHE A 420 -18.57 16.70 -31.06
CA PHE A 420 -18.75 15.95 -29.82
C PHE A 420 -17.39 15.48 -29.32
N LEU A 421 -17.14 15.67 -28.02
CA LEU A 421 -15.87 15.39 -27.37
C LEU A 421 -16.12 14.51 -26.15
N ALA A 422 -15.39 13.39 -26.07
CA ALA A 422 -15.45 12.44 -24.97
C ALA A 422 -14.05 12.17 -24.40
N TYR A 423 -13.97 11.43 -23.29
CA TYR A 423 -12.70 11.17 -22.62
C TYR A 423 -12.61 9.74 -22.09
N SER A 424 -12.00 8.84 -22.88
CA SER A 424 -11.86 7.44 -22.46
C SER A 424 -10.54 6.78 -22.87
N GLY A 425 -9.87 7.31 -23.90
CA GLY A 425 -8.70 6.68 -24.53
C GLY A 425 -9.03 5.47 -25.41
N SER A 426 -10.30 5.13 -25.61
CA SER A 426 -10.72 3.95 -26.37
C SER A 426 -11.95 4.19 -27.27
N ASN A 427 -12.42 5.44 -27.36
CA ASN A 427 -13.71 5.80 -27.94
C ASN A 427 -14.90 5.07 -27.26
N PHE A 428 -14.79 4.78 -25.97
CA PHE A 428 -15.78 4.00 -25.21
C PHE A 428 -17.20 4.57 -25.38
N ASP A 429 -17.40 5.84 -25.06
CA ASP A 429 -18.69 6.52 -25.08
C ASP A 429 -19.36 6.42 -26.45
N ARG A 430 -18.60 6.78 -27.50
CA ARG A 430 -19.02 6.69 -28.90
C ARG A 430 -19.42 5.26 -29.24
N ASN A 431 -18.57 4.29 -28.93
CA ASN A 431 -18.78 2.90 -29.30
C ASN A 431 -20.02 2.32 -28.62
N LYS A 432 -20.25 2.62 -27.34
CA LYS A 432 -21.47 2.20 -26.62
C LYS A 432 -22.72 2.83 -27.21
N LEU A 433 -22.71 4.15 -27.42
CA LEU A 433 -23.86 4.84 -27.98
C LEU A 433 -24.21 4.34 -29.39
N VAL A 434 -23.20 4.15 -30.25
CA VAL A 434 -23.38 3.61 -31.61
C VAL A 434 -23.91 2.18 -31.57
N LEU A 435 -23.36 1.31 -30.71
CA LEU A 435 -23.81 -0.07 -30.55
C LEU A 435 -25.30 -0.11 -30.16
N HIS A 436 -25.67 0.62 -29.11
CA HIS A 436 -27.05 0.60 -28.62
C HIS A 436 -28.04 1.29 -29.57
N MET A 437 -27.63 2.33 -30.29
CA MET A 437 -28.46 2.93 -31.35
C MET A 437 -28.74 1.94 -32.47
N LYS A 438 -27.72 1.22 -32.96
CA LYS A 438 -27.88 0.18 -33.99
C LYS A 438 -28.80 -0.94 -33.52
N ASN A 439 -28.59 -1.44 -32.30
CA ASN A 439 -29.44 -2.50 -31.72
C ASN A 439 -30.90 -2.05 -31.56
N ALA A 440 -31.13 -0.79 -31.23
CA ALA A 440 -32.47 -0.20 -31.12
C ALA A 440 -33.06 0.28 -32.47
N ARG A 441 -32.37 0.03 -33.61
CA ARG A 441 -32.75 0.50 -34.96
C ARG A 441 -32.95 2.02 -35.03
N ILE A 442 -32.12 2.77 -34.30
CA ILE A 442 -32.07 4.24 -34.32
C ILE A 442 -30.92 4.65 -35.25
N ALA A 443 -31.18 5.58 -36.18
CA ALA A 443 -30.15 6.12 -37.06
C ALA A 443 -29.05 6.82 -36.24
N VAL A 444 -27.79 6.47 -36.50
CA VAL A 444 -26.63 7.04 -35.80
C VAL A 444 -26.34 8.43 -36.39
N PRO A 445 -26.33 9.50 -35.58
CA PRO A 445 -25.99 10.83 -36.07
C PRO A 445 -24.53 10.94 -36.52
N SER A 446 -24.27 11.57 -37.67
CA SER A 446 -22.90 11.75 -38.21
C SER A 446 -21.99 12.62 -37.32
N SER A 447 -22.56 13.46 -36.45
CA SER A 447 -21.82 14.20 -35.42
C SER A 447 -21.28 13.28 -34.32
N LEU A 448 -22.03 12.24 -33.94
CA LEU A 448 -21.59 11.21 -32.99
C LEU A 448 -20.55 10.28 -33.61
N GLU A 449 -20.71 9.92 -34.89
CA GLU A 449 -19.72 9.08 -35.58
C GLU A 449 -18.33 9.72 -35.64
N ARG A 450 -18.28 11.06 -35.66
CA ARG A 450 -17.07 11.88 -35.66
C ARG A 450 -16.71 12.43 -34.26
N CYS A 451 -17.27 11.84 -33.20
CA CYS A 451 -16.91 12.18 -31.83
C CYS A 451 -15.40 11.95 -31.62
N VAL A 452 -14.74 12.89 -30.96
CA VAL A 452 -13.29 12.87 -30.72
C VAL A 452 -13.03 12.47 -29.27
N ASP A 453 -12.20 11.44 -29.08
CA ASP A 453 -11.69 11.08 -27.76
C ASP A 453 -10.44 11.90 -27.43
N LEU A 454 -10.49 12.64 -26.34
CA LEU A 454 -9.49 13.64 -26.00
C LEU A 454 -8.32 13.13 -25.16
N LEU A 455 -8.35 11.89 -24.65
CA LEU A 455 -7.30 11.39 -23.76
C LEU A 455 -5.92 11.40 -24.45
N HIS A 456 -5.83 10.86 -25.67
CA HIS A 456 -4.56 10.80 -26.39
C HIS A 456 -4.06 12.18 -26.88
N PRO A 457 -4.91 13.05 -27.45
CA PRO A 457 -4.54 14.44 -27.74
C PRO A 457 -3.97 15.18 -26.50
N ILE A 458 -4.65 15.08 -25.34
CA ILE A 458 -4.18 15.71 -24.09
C ILE A 458 -2.85 15.09 -23.63
N LYS A 459 -2.75 13.76 -23.66
CA LYS A 459 -1.55 13.00 -23.25
C LYS A 459 -0.32 13.31 -24.10
N ARG A 460 -0.52 13.66 -25.38
CA ARG A 460 0.56 14.15 -26.24
C ARG A 460 0.96 15.59 -25.90
N ALA A 461 -0.03 16.45 -25.70
CA ALA A 461 0.15 17.89 -25.53
C ALA A 461 0.82 18.28 -24.20
N VAL A 462 0.53 17.57 -23.09
CA VAL A 462 0.97 17.96 -21.75
C VAL A 462 1.49 16.74 -20.97
N ALA A 463 2.66 16.88 -20.35
CA ALA A 463 3.14 15.96 -19.32
C ALA A 463 2.58 16.38 -17.95
N VAL A 464 1.89 15.46 -17.29
CA VAL A 464 1.15 15.73 -16.05
C VAL A 464 1.95 15.41 -14.79
N SER A 465 1.66 16.11 -13.68
CA SER A 465 2.24 15.84 -12.36
C SER A 465 1.49 14.75 -11.57
N THR A 466 0.34 14.29 -12.10
CA THR A 466 -0.49 13.23 -11.51
C THR A 466 0.02 11.83 -11.88
N PRO A 467 -0.29 10.79 -11.06
CA PRO A 467 0.09 9.42 -11.38
C PRO A 467 -0.58 8.86 -12.64
N SER A 468 -1.72 9.43 -13.06
CA SER A 468 -2.43 9.02 -14.26
C SER A 468 -3.06 10.19 -15.01
N TYR A 469 -3.57 9.90 -16.22
CA TYR A 469 -4.44 10.76 -17.01
C TYR A 469 -5.92 10.41 -16.77
N ARG A 470 -6.30 9.92 -15.59
CA ARG A 470 -7.73 9.78 -15.29
C ARG A 470 -8.34 11.17 -15.18
N LEU A 471 -9.52 11.35 -15.76
CA LEU A 471 -10.18 12.65 -15.87
C LEU A 471 -10.28 13.35 -14.50
N LYS A 472 -10.75 12.62 -13.49
CA LYS A 472 -10.89 13.07 -12.11
C LYS A 472 -9.59 13.63 -11.52
N GLU A 473 -8.51 12.84 -11.58
CA GLU A 473 -7.19 13.24 -11.07
C GLU A 473 -6.66 14.47 -11.81
N LEU A 474 -6.80 14.49 -13.13
CA LEU A 474 -6.33 15.57 -13.97
C LEU A 474 -7.10 16.87 -13.72
N ALA A 475 -8.43 16.78 -13.60
CA ALA A 475 -9.30 17.93 -13.32
C ALA A 475 -8.99 18.54 -11.95
N GLN A 476 -8.83 17.72 -10.90
CA GLN A 476 -8.41 18.17 -9.57
C GLN A 476 -7.04 18.84 -9.59
N ALA A 477 -6.08 18.28 -10.31
CA ALA A 477 -4.75 18.89 -10.46
C ALA A 477 -4.80 20.22 -11.22
N PHE A 478 -5.82 20.44 -12.05
CA PHE A 478 -6.12 21.72 -12.67
C PHE A 478 -7.02 22.64 -11.83
N GLY A 479 -7.34 22.26 -10.59
CA GLY A 479 -8.12 23.06 -9.65
C GLY A 479 -9.64 22.92 -9.76
N TYR A 480 -10.14 21.91 -10.47
CA TYR A 480 -11.57 21.59 -10.47
C TYR A 480 -11.95 20.90 -9.15
N VAL A 481 -13.03 21.35 -8.51
CA VAL A 481 -13.55 20.76 -7.28
C VAL A 481 -14.80 19.94 -7.62
N LEU A 482 -14.72 18.63 -7.40
CA LEU A 482 -15.84 17.71 -7.63
C LEU A 482 -16.77 17.72 -6.42
N ARG A 483 -18.08 17.64 -6.66
CA ARG A 483 -19.10 17.50 -5.60
C ARG A 483 -19.03 16.13 -4.94
N HIS A 484 -18.71 15.09 -5.71
CA HIS A 484 -18.71 13.69 -5.28
C HIS A 484 -17.35 13.01 -5.51
N ASP A 485 -16.30 13.53 -4.89
CA ASP A 485 -14.93 13.02 -5.06
C ASP A 485 -14.70 11.62 -4.45
N TYR A 486 -15.65 11.09 -3.70
CA TYR A 486 -15.66 9.73 -3.17
C TYR A 486 -16.30 8.70 -4.13
N LEU A 487 -17.03 9.15 -5.16
CA LEU A 487 -17.68 8.26 -6.13
C LEU A 487 -16.76 7.90 -7.30
N ASP A 488 -16.83 6.66 -7.75
CA ASP A 488 -16.31 6.20 -9.04
C ASP A 488 -17.43 5.59 -9.91
N GLY A 489 -17.12 5.35 -11.19
CA GLY A 489 -18.11 4.82 -12.14
C GLY A 489 -18.69 3.45 -11.75
N LEU A 490 -17.95 2.60 -11.01
CA LEU A 490 -18.46 1.32 -10.56
C LEU A 490 -19.48 1.51 -9.42
N GLN A 491 -19.18 2.41 -8.48
CA GLN A 491 -20.10 2.78 -7.41
C GLN A 491 -21.35 3.47 -7.96
N ALA A 492 -21.20 4.39 -8.92
CA ALA A 492 -22.31 5.06 -9.58
C ALA A 492 -23.26 4.05 -10.26
N ALA A 493 -22.69 3.13 -11.04
CA ALA A 493 -23.44 2.05 -11.69
C ALA A 493 -24.14 1.13 -10.66
N GLY A 494 -23.47 0.79 -9.56
CA GLY A 494 -24.05 -0.01 -8.48
C GLY A 494 -25.20 0.69 -7.76
N CYS A 495 -25.10 2.00 -7.52
CA CYS A 495 -26.17 2.80 -6.93
C CYS A 495 -27.39 2.87 -7.87
N TYR A 496 -27.17 3.05 -9.18
CA TYR A 496 -28.24 2.99 -10.17
C TYR A 496 -28.91 1.61 -10.19
N GLU A 497 -28.12 0.52 -10.20
CA GLU A 497 -28.63 -0.85 -10.25
C GLU A 497 -29.48 -1.17 -9.02
N ASN A 498 -29.00 -0.80 -7.83
CA ASN A 498 -29.77 -0.91 -6.60
C ASN A 498 -31.06 -0.07 -6.64
N ALA A 499 -31.04 1.15 -7.21
CA ALA A 499 -32.23 1.98 -7.27
C ALA A 499 -33.33 1.32 -8.12
N PHE A 500 -33.03 0.91 -9.36
CA PHE A 500 -34.06 0.36 -10.23
C PHE A 500 -34.52 -1.05 -9.81
N GLN A 501 -33.63 -1.90 -9.28
CA GLN A 501 -34.01 -3.25 -8.80
C GLN A 501 -34.99 -3.18 -7.63
N ASN A 502 -34.89 -2.14 -6.80
CA ASN A 502 -35.78 -1.92 -5.66
C ASN A 502 -36.95 -0.97 -5.98
N GLY A 503 -37.17 -0.62 -7.26
CA GLY A 503 -38.23 0.30 -7.68
C GLY A 503 -38.11 1.72 -7.10
N ARG A 504 -36.90 2.14 -6.72
CA ARG A 504 -36.61 3.47 -6.16
C ARG A 504 -36.25 4.46 -7.26
N ALA A 505 -36.46 5.74 -6.98
CA ALA A 505 -35.99 6.81 -7.86
C ALA A 505 -34.46 6.82 -7.96
N VAL A 506 -33.93 7.18 -9.13
CA VAL A 506 -32.50 7.37 -9.34
C VAL A 506 -32.01 8.51 -8.42
N PRO A 507 -31.01 8.27 -7.56
CA PRO A 507 -30.52 9.30 -6.65
C PRO A 507 -29.99 10.54 -7.38
N GLY A 508 -30.30 11.73 -6.87
CA GLY A 508 -29.90 13.00 -7.48
C GLY A 508 -28.38 13.17 -7.61
N PHE A 509 -27.60 12.65 -6.66
CA PHE A 509 -26.14 12.74 -6.69
C PHE A 509 -25.52 12.03 -7.91
N LEU A 510 -26.20 11.04 -8.53
CA LEU A 510 -25.72 10.40 -9.75
C LEU A 510 -25.81 11.34 -10.96
N LEU A 511 -26.80 12.22 -10.99
CA LEU A 511 -26.91 13.26 -12.01
C LEU A 511 -25.83 14.32 -11.82
N GLU A 512 -25.55 14.68 -10.57
CA GLU A 512 -24.47 15.61 -10.23
C GLU A 512 -23.09 15.02 -10.55
N TYR A 513 -22.88 13.72 -10.31
CA TYR A 513 -21.66 13.00 -10.68
C TYR A 513 -21.38 13.07 -12.19
N ASN A 514 -22.36 12.70 -13.02
CA ASN A 514 -22.20 12.77 -14.48
C ASN A 514 -22.04 14.22 -14.97
N GLU A 515 -22.74 15.19 -14.37
CA GLU A 515 -22.51 16.60 -14.69
C GLU A 515 -21.09 17.05 -14.37
N ASP A 516 -20.55 16.61 -13.23
CA ASP A 516 -19.17 16.88 -12.84
C ASP A 516 -18.16 16.31 -13.83
N ASP A 517 -18.34 15.08 -14.31
CA ASP A 517 -17.43 14.50 -15.30
C ASP A 517 -17.42 15.29 -16.62
N VAL A 518 -18.61 15.70 -17.12
CA VAL A 518 -18.70 16.53 -18.34
C VAL A 518 -18.07 17.92 -18.14
N ARG A 519 -18.33 18.57 -16.99
CA ARG A 519 -17.77 19.89 -16.69
C ARG A 519 -16.28 19.85 -16.38
N ALA A 520 -15.81 18.80 -15.72
CA ALA A 520 -14.39 18.53 -15.47
C ALA A 520 -13.65 18.37 -16.79
N LEU A 521 -14.22 17.66 -17.77
CA LEU A 521 -13.63 17.54 -19.11
C LEU A 521 -13.49 18.91 -19.79
N ALA A 522 -14.53 19.73 -19.77
CA ALA A 522 -14.48 21.08 -20.33
C ALA A 522 -13.40 21.94 -19.65
N HIS A 523 -13.31 21.86 -18.31
CA HIS A 523 -12.29 22.55 -17.52
C HIS A 523 -10.87 22.09 -17.91
N VAL A 524 -10.64 20.78 -17.99
CA VAL A 524 -9.35 20.21 -18.41
C VAL A 524 -8.96 20.71 -19.80
N VAL A 525 -9.87 20.70 -20.76
CA VAL A 525 -9.61 21.18 -22.13
C VAL A 525 -9.20 22.65 -22.13
N GLY A 526 -9.95 23.52 -21.47
CA GLY A 526 -9.61 24.95 -21.41
C GLY A 526 -8.25 25.22 -20.73
N ARG A 527 -7.87 24.40 -19.75
CA ARG A 527 -6.56 24.51 -19.08
C ARG A 527 -5.41 24.00 -19.95
N VAL A 528 -5.62 22.90 -20.68
CA VAL A 528 -4.65 22.34 -21.62
C VAL A 528 -4.41 23.29 -22.79
N GLU A 529 -5.47 23.89 -23.34
CA GLU A 529 -5.37 24.93 -24.37
C GLU A 529 -4.47 26.06 -23.90
N LYS A 530 -4.81 26.67 -22.75
CA LYS A 530 -4.06 27.80 -22.20
C LYS A 530 -2.58 27.50 -21.95
N ILE A 531 -2.26 26.30 -21.47
CA ILE A 531 -0.88 25.91 -21.15
C ILE A 531 -0.06 25.63 -22.42
N THR A 532 -0.72 25.28 -23.54
CA THR A 532 -0.05 24.89 -24.79
C THR A 532 -0.11 25.96 -25.87
N GLU A 533 -0.73 27.13 -25.61
CA GLU A 533 -0.83 28.27 -26.53
C GLU A 533 0.52 28.73 -27.11
N GLY A 534 1.61 28.64 -26.33
CA GLY A 534 2.96 29.04 -26.74
C GLY A 534 3.77 27.96 -27.47
N CYS A 535 3.21 26.76 -27.68
CA CYS A 535 3.92 25.66 -28.33
C CYS A 535 3.74 25.67 -29.86
N ALA A 536 4.74 25.18 -30.58
CA ALA A 536 4.64 24.95 -32.02
C ALA A 536 3.55 23.89 -32.32
N ALA A 537 2.81 24.10 -33.42
CA ALA A 537 1.90 23.10 -33.94
C ALA A 537 2.70 21.91 -34.50
N THR A 538 2.27 20.69 -34.20
CA THR A 538 2.83 19.52 -34.89
C THR A 538 2.32 19.49 -36.32
N GLU A 539 3.22 19.44 -37.29
CA GLU A 539 2.87 19.02 -38.65
C GLU A 539 2.38 17.57 -38.56
N ASP A 540 1.11 17.33 -38.88
CA ASP A 540 0.57 15.98 -38.95
C ASP A 540 1.32 15.23 -40.05
N GLY A 541 2.19 14.30 -39.64
CA GLY A 541 2.66 13.23 -40.52
C GLY A 541 1.46 12.35 -40.86
N GLY A 542 1.10 12.34 -42.14
CA GLY A 542 -0.07 11.64 -42.70
C GLY A 542 -0.06 10.13 -42.55
#